data_AF-A0A699WSD2-F1
#
_entry.id   AF-A0A699WSD2-F1
#
_cell.length_a   1.000
_cell.length_b   1.000
_cell.length_c   1.000
_cell.angle_alpha   90.00
_cell.angle_beta   90.00
_cell.angle_gamma   90.00
#
_symmetry.space_group_name_H-M   'P 1'
#
loop_
_entity.id
_entity.type
_entity.pdbx_description
1 polymer ?
#
loop_
_entity_poly.entity_id
_entity_poly.type
_entity_poly.pdbx_seq_one_letter_code
_entity_poly.pdbx_strand_id
1 'polypeptide(L)'
;MGSEGIWKVVRMACGVLGIFGMAGTYNLLFIYAMELFPTVVRNAALGCATQAAQLGAILAPFVVVLGGGLPFAIFGVCGIVGGFLTFYLPETLNKPLYDTMNGMADGEYEA
;
A
#
# COMPACT_ATOMS: atom_id res chain seq x y z
N MET A 1 -15.66 -30.52 18.75
CA MET A 1 -15.20 -29.11 18.69
C MET A 1 -16.42 -28.24 18.50
N GLY A 2 -16.83 -27.50 19.55
CA GLY A 2 -18.05 -26.70 19.51
C GLY A 2 -17.98 -25.58 18.47
N SER A 3 -19.14 -25.18 17.94
CA SER A 3 -19.31 -24.08 16.97
C SER A 3 -18.51 -22.81 17.33
N GLU A 4 -18.38 -22.51 18.63
CA GLU A 4 -17.55 -21.45 19.22
C GLU A 4 -16.07 -21.50 18.80
N GLY A 5 -15.50 -22.69 18.62
CA GLY A 5 -14.11 -22.89 18.19
C GLY A 5 -13.92 -22.56 16.72
N ILE A 6 -14.91 -22.90 15.88
CA ILE A 6 -14.88 -22.62 14.44
C ILE A 6 -14.88 -21.11 14.21
N TRP A 7 -15.74 -20.36 14.92
CA TRP A 7 -15.80 -18.91 14.79
C TRP A 7 -14.49 -18.20 15.17
N LYS A 8 -13.81 -18.69 16.22
CA LYS A 8 -12.48 -18.18 16.61
C LYS A 8 -11.42 -18.45 15.56
N VAL A 9 -11.40 -19.64 14.98
CA VAL A 9 -10.46 -20.01 13.91
C VAL A 9 -10.70 -19.17 12.67
N VAL A 10 -11.96 -18.98 12.25
CA VAL A 10 -12.32 -18.14 11.11
C VAL A 10 -11.86 -16.70 11.33
N ARG A 11 -12.08 -16.14 12.53
CA ARG A 11 -11.64 -14.77 12.86
C ARG A 11 -10.12 -14.63 12.85
N MET A 12 -9.40 -15.62 13.38
CA MET A 12 -7.93 -15.63 13.34
C MET A 12 -7.40 -15.74 11.90
N ALA A 13 -7.94 -16.66 11.11
CA ALA A 13 -7.55 -16.83 9.71
C ALA A 13 -7.75 -15.53 8.91
N CYS A 14 -8.91 -14.88 9.07
CA CYS A 14 -9.18 -13.58 8.45
C CYS A 14 -8.17 -12.50 8.88
N GLY A 15 -7.82 -12.45 10.17
CA GLY A 15 -6.82 -11.50 10.68
C GLY A 15 -5.42 -11.74 10.11
N VAL A 16 -4.99 -13.01 10.01
CA VAL A 16 -3.70 -13.38 9.44
C VAL A 16 -3.62 -13.07 7.94
N LEU A 17 -4.69 -13.34 7.19
CA LEU A 17 -4.76 -12.94 5.78
C LEU A 17 -4.66 -11.43 5.60
N GLY A 18 -5.33 -10.66 6.47
CA GLY A 18 -5.26 -9.20 6.48
C GLY A 18 -3.85 -8.68 6.73
N ILE A 19 -3.16 -9.18 7.77
CA ILE A 19 -1.81 -8.71 8.10
C ILE A 19 -0.78 -9.12 7.05
N PHE A 20 -0.92 -10.32 6.48
CA PHE A 20 -0.06 -10.80 5.40
C PHE A 20 -0.24 -9.96 4.14
N GLY A 21 -1.49 -9.67 3.75
CA GLY A 21 -1.79 -8.80 2.62
C GLY A 21 -1.23 -7.38 2.80
N MET A 22 -1.37 -6.82 4.01
CA MET A 22 -0.78 -5.51 4.32
C MET A 22 0.75 -5.52 4.23
N ALA A 23 1.41 -6.55 4.77
CA ALA A 23 2.87 -6.67 4.70
C ALA A 23 3.37 -6.83 3.25
N GLY A 24 2.70 -7.68 2.47
CA GLY A 24 3.03 -7.91 1.07
C GLY A 24 2.86 -6.64 0.23
N THR A 25 1.73 -5.94 0.36
CA THR A 25 1.48 -4.68 -0.36
C THR A 25 2.46 -3.58 0.01
N TYR A 26 2.83 -3.46 1.30
CA TYR A 26 3.86 -2.51 1.73
C TYR A 26 5.23 -2.79 1.10
N ASN A 27 5.63 -4.07 1.04
CA ASN A 27 6.87 -4.46 0.39
C ASN A 27 6.83 -4.20 -1.13
N LEU A 28 5.71 -4.54 -1.78
CA LEU A 28 5.51 -4.31 -3.20
C LEU A 28 5.59 -2.83 -3.56
N LEU A 29 4.98 -1.95 -2.76
CA LEU A 29 5.04 -0.50 -2.95
C LEU A 29 6.49 0.02 -2.86
N PHE A 30 7.28 -0.55 -1.94
CA PHE A 30 8.69 -0.20 -1.80
C PHE A 30 9.49 -0.60 -3.05
N ILE A 31 9.29 -1.82 -3.56
CA ILE A 31 9.93 -2.28 -4.80
C ILE A 31 9.48 -1.42 -5.98
N TYR A 32 8.18 -1.14 -6.08
CA TYR A 32 7.61 -0.30 -7.14
C TYR A 32 8.23 1.10 -7.17
N ALA A 33 8.42 1.71 -6.00
CA ALA A 33 9.10 3.01 -5.91
C ALA A 33 10.57 2.94 -6.35
N MET A 34 11.24 1.80 -6.16
CA MET A 34 12.60 1.59 -6.66
C MET A 34 12.62 1.45 -8.18
N GLU A 35 11.63 0.77 -8.76
CA GLU A 35 11.55 0.55 -10.20
C GLU A 35 11.10 1.79 -10.97
N LEU A 36 10.18 2.57 -10.40
CA LEU A 36 9.62 3.75 -11.06
C LEU A 36 10.53 4.97 -10.97
N PHE A 37 11.23 5.15 -9.84
CA PHE A 37 11.99 6.36 -9.58
C PHE A 37 13.51 6.17 -9.70
N PRO A 38 14.21 7.02 -10.47
CA PRO A 38 15.66 7.01 -10.54
C PRO A 38 16.26 7.40 -9.19
N THR A 39 17.51 6.97 -8.95
CA THR A 39 18.21 7.08 -7.65
C THR A 39 18.20 8.47 -7.04
N VAL A 40 18.17 9.52 -7.88
CA VAL A 40 18.17 10.95 -7.47
C VAL A 40 16.90 11.35 -6.70
N VAL A 41 15.73 10.81 -7.07
CA VAL A 41 14.43 11.20 -6.49
C VAL A 41 13.77 10.09 -5.67
N ARG A 42 14.29 8.87 -5.79
CA ARG A 42 13.83 7.67 -5.06
C ARG A 42 13.77 7.86 -3.54
N ASN A 43 14.80 8.44 -2.93
CA ASN A 43 14.80 8.70 -1.48
C ASN A 43 13.72 9.69 -1.06
N ALA A 44 13.47 10.72 -1.88
CA ALA A 44 12.41 11.70 -1.62
C ALA A 44 11.02 11.05 -1.76
N ALA A 45 10.82 10.24 -2.81
CA ALA A 45 9.56 9.52 -3.04
C ALA A 45 9.24 8.56 -1.89
N LEU A 46 10.21 7.74 -1.47
CA LEU A 46 10.07 6.85 -0.32
C LEU A 46 9.81 7.63 0.98
N GLY A 47 10.51 8.75 1.18
CA GLY A 47 10.28 9.63 2.33
C GLY A 47 8.87 10.23 2.37
N CYS A 48 8.30 10.61 1.22
CA CYS A 48 6.92 11.09 1.14
C CYS A 48 5.92 9.97 1.43
N ALA A 49 6.16 8.77 0.90
CA ALA A 49 5.29 7.61 1.11
C ALA A 49 5.25 7.18 2.59
N THR A 50 6.41 7.15 3.27
CA THR A 50 6.47 6.81 4.70
C THR A 50 5.80 7.85 5.57
N GLN A 51 5.94 9.15 5.24
CA GLN A 51 5.23 10.22 5.92
C GLN A 51 3.71 10.10 5.77
N ALA A 52 3.21 9.77 4.57
CA ALA A 52 1.78 9.53 4.35
C ALA A 52 1.26 8.35 5.18
N ALA A 53 2.02 7.26 5.27
CA ALA A 53 1.68 6.12 6.13
C ALA A 53 1.65 6.52 7.63
N GLN A 54 2.61 7.33 8.09
CA GLN A 54 2.64 7.82 9.46
C GLN A 54 1.50 8.79 9.78
N LEU A 55 1.10 9.65 8.85
CA LEU A 55 -0.10 10.47 9.01
C LEU A 55 -1.35 9.60 9.19
N GLY A 56 -1.48 8.52 8.42
CA GLY A 56 -2.55 7.53 8.60
C GLY A 56 -2.54 6.90 10.01
N ALA A 57 -1.36 6.54 10.51
CA ALA A 57 -1.20 5.99 11.86
C ALA A 57 -1.56 7.00 12.96
N ILE A 58 -1.23 8.29 12.77
CA ILE A 58 -1.61 9.37 13.70
C ILE A 58 -3.12 9.58 13.70
N LEU A 59 -3.78 9.49 12.54
CA LEU A 59 -5.23 9.66 12.42
C LEU A 59 -6.03 8.44 12.92
N ALA A 60 -5.45 7.25 12.89
CA ALA A 60 -6.10 6.01 13.30
C ALA A 60 -6.76 6.06 14.70
N PRO A 61 -6.09 6.49 15.79
CA PRO A 61 -6.74 6.58 17.10
C PRO A 61 -7.90 7.57 17.13
N PHE A 62 -7.85 8.69 16.40
CA PHE A 62 -8.97 9.64 16.33
C PHE A 62 -10.20 9.01 15.69
N VAL A 63 -10.00 8.18 14.66
CA VAL A 63 -11.08 7.42 14.03
C VAL A 63 -11.65 6.38 14.99
N VAL A 64 -10.81 5.70 15.78
CA VAL A 64 -11.27 4.70 16.77
C VAL A 64 -12.08 5.35 17.90
N VAL A 65 -11.72 6.56 18.31
CA VAL A 65 -12.42 7.32 19.38
C VAL A 65 -13.87 7.66 19.03
N LEU A 66 -14.22 7.75 17.74
CA LEU A 66 -15.62 7.96 17.31
C LEU A 66 -16.58 6.86 17.77
N GLY A 67 -16.07 5.65 18.06
CA GLY A 67 -16.83 4.55 18.64
C GLY A 67 -17.85 3.91 17.68
N GLY A 68 -18.46 2.81 18.14
CA GLY A 68 -19.45 2.06 17.37
C GLY A 68 -18.88 1.30 16.16
N GLY A 69 -19.69 1.13 15.11
CA GLY A 69 -19.31 0.44 13.87
C GLY A 69 -18.63 1.33 12.81
N LEU A 70 -18.58 2.64 13.05
CA LEU A 70 -18.06 3.66 12.14
C LEU A 70 -16.56 3.50 11.83
N PRO A 71 -15.67 3.20 12.79
CA PRO A 71 -14.24 3.02 12.53
C PRO A 71 -13.98 1.88 11.56
N PHE A 72 -14.68 0.74 11.73
CA PHE A 72 -14.55 -0.41 10.83
C PHE A 72 -14.97 -0.07 9.40
N ALA A 73 -16.06 0.69 9.24
CA ALA A 73 -16.51 1.15 7.93
C ALA A 73 -15.48 2.08 7.28
N ILE A 74 -14.90 3.03 8.03
CA ILE A 74 -13.89 3.98 7.52
C ILE A 74 -12.63 3.24 7.06
N PHE A 75 -12.04 2.40 7.91
CA PHE A 75 -10.84 1.63 7.53
C PHE A 75 -11.12 0.69 6.35
N GLY A 76 -12.31 0.08 6.31
CA GLY A 76 -12.73 -0.77 5.20
C GLY A 76 -12.82 0.00 3.87
N VAL A 77 -13.48 1.16 3.87
CA VAL A 77 -13.61 2.02 2.67
C VAL A 77 -12.23 2.54 2.24
N CYS A 78 -11.38 2.99 3.16
CA CYS A 78 -10.02 3.42 2.83
C CYS A 78 -9.21 2.29 2.18
N GLY A 79 -9.34 1.05 2.67
CA GLY A 79 -8.68 -0.12 2.08
C GLY A 79 -9.20 -0.45 0.68
N ILE A 80 -10.51 -0.39 0.47
CA ILE A 80 -11.12 -0.61 -0.85
C ILE A 80 -10.67 0.46 -1.85
N VAL A 81 -10.73 1.73 -1.47
CA VAL A 81 -10.27 2.84 -2.30
C VAL A 81 -8.78 2.68 -2.63
N GLY A 82 -7.95 2.36 -1.64
CA GLY A 82 -6.53 2.09 -1.85
C GLY A 82 -6.30 0.95 -2.85
N GLY A 83 -7.01 -0.17 -2.70
CA GLY A 83 -6.95 -1.30 -3.63
C GLY A 83 -7.39 -0.95 -5.06
N PHE A 84 -8.43 -0.14 -5.21
CA PHE A 84 -8.86 0.36 -6.52
C PHE A 84 -7.83 1.29 -7.16
N LEU A 85 -7.19 2.16 -6.37
CA LEU A 85 -6.12 3.02 -6.89
C LEU A 85 -4.93 2.19 -7.39
N THR A 86 -4.64 1.03 -6.78
CA THR A 86 -3.57 0.14 -7.23
C THR A 86 -3.81 -0.40 -8.65
N PHE A 87 -5.08 -0.56 -9.08
CA PHE A 87 -5.38 -0.94 -10.47
C PHE A 87 -5.01 0.16 -11.48
N TYR A 88 -4.92 1.41 -11.05
CA TYR A 88 -4.51 2.53 -11.90
C TYR A 88 -2.98 2.65 -12.01
N LEU A 89 -2.22 1.90 -11.20
CA LEU A 89 -0.77 1.94 -11.22
C LEU A 89 -0.26 1.22 -12.49
N PRO A 90 0.56 1.89 -13.33
CA PRO A 90 1.08 1.26 -14.55
C PRO A 90 2.01 0.11 -14.18
N GLU A 91 1.93 -0.98 -14.95
CA GLU A 91 2.77 -2.16 -14.78
C GLU A 91 4.25 -1.79 -15.02
N THR A 92 5.13 -2.16 -14.08
CA THR A 92 6.58 -1.95 -14.17
C THR A 92 7.33 -3.12 -14.81
N LEU A 93 6.65 -4.27 -14.99
CA LEU A 93 7.23 -5.47 -15.55
C LEU A 93 7.73 -5.23 -16.99
N ASN A 94 8.99 -5.55 -17.27
CA ASN A 94 9.67 -5.38 -18.58
C ASN A 94 9.97 -3.94 -19.06
N LYS A 95 9.85 -2.91 -18.22
CA LYS A 95 10.35 -1.58 -18.58
C LYS A 95 11.85 -1.43 -18.26
N PRO A 96 12.65 -0.78 -19.14
CA PRO A 96 14.04 -0.48 -18.83
C PRO A 96 14.13 0.41 -17.59
N LEU A 97 14.99 0.03 -16.65
CA LEU A 97 15.24 0.79 -15.43
C LEU A 97 16.19 1.94 -15.78
N TYR A 98 15.65 3.15 -15.86
CA TYR A 98 16.47 4.33 -16.12
C TYR A 98 17.16 4.80 -14.84
N ASP A 99 18.50 4.77 -14.83
CA ASP A 99 19.30 5.24 -13.69
C ASP A 99 19.26 6.76 -13.50
N THR A 100 18.87 7.50 -14.54
CA THR A 100 18.86 8.97 -14.54
C THR A 100 17.53 9.50 -15.10
N MET A 101 17.08 10.66 -14.62
CA MET A 101 15.88 11.32 -15.15
C MET A 101 16.01 11.66 -16.64
N ASN A 102 17.24 11.97 -17.09
CA ASN A 102 17.50 12.24 -18.50
C ASN A 102 17.30 10.98 -19.35
N GLY A 103 17.79 9.81 -18.92
CA GLY A 103 17.55 8.56 -19.65
C GLY A 103 16.07 8.17 -19.77
N MET A 104 15.24 8.52 -18.77
CA MET A 104 13.79 8.31 -18.81
C MET A 104 13.10 9.23 -19.82
N ALA A 105 13.41 10.53 -19.78
CA ALA A 105 12.89 11.51 -20.75
C ALA A 105 13.36 11.19 -22.18
N ASP A 106 14.56 10.61 -22.28
CA ASP A 106 15.15 10.27 -23.57
C ASP A 106 14.47 9.05 -24.23
N GLY A 107 14.12 8.04 -23.43
CA GLY A 107 13.35 6.88 -23.91
C GLY A 107 11.90 7.19 -24.30
N GLU A 108 11.32 8.28 -23.77
CA GLU A 108 9.97 8.73 -24.14
C GLU A 108 9.94 9.53 -25.46
N TYR A 109 11.06 10.07 -25.94
CA TYR A 109 11.11 10.74 -27.26
C TYR A 109 11.42 9.79 -28.42
N GLU A 110 11.96 8.59 -28.15
CA GLU A 110 12.27 7.56 -29.16
C GLU A 110 11.15 6.53 -29.38
N ALA A 111 10.05 6.62 -28.61
CA ALA A 111 8.89 5.71 -28.65
C ALA A 111 7.69 6.30 -29.41
#